data_AF-A0AA48KD61-F1
#
_entry.id   AF-A0AA48KD61-F1
#
_cell.length_a   1.000
_cell.length_b   1.000
_cell.length_c   1.000
_cell.angle_alpha   90.00
_cell.angle_beta   90.00
_cell.angle_gamma   90.00
#
_symmetry.space_group_name_H-M   'P 1'
#
loop_
_entity.id
_entity.type
_entity.pdbx_description
1 polymer ?
#
loop_
_entity_poly.entity_id
_entity_poly.type
_entity_poly.pdbx_seq_one_letter_code
_entity_poly.pdbx_strand_id
1 'polypeptide(L)'
;MTKRKPLTHEEGDVREITAEDLKHFKPFKDLPLEMQETLKSVRRPRGPQVEPTKKRITIRLSQEVLDHFRSGGKGWQTRLDQVLLDVVHGKKPA
;
A
#
# COMPACT_ATOMS: atom_id res chain seq x y z
N MET A 1 43.89 7.54 -9.37
CA MET A 1 42.50 7.37 -8.92
C MET A 1 42.13 8.56 -8.05
N THR A 2 41.29 9.45 -8.54
CA THR A 2 40.86 10.67 -7.85
C THR A 2 40.07 10.29 -6.60
N LYS A 3 40.64 10.55 -5.42
CA LYS A 3 40.04 10.21 -4.12
C LYS A 3 38.78 11.05 -3.94
N ARG A 4 37.61 10.41 -4.00
CA ARG A 4 36.34 11.06 -3.67
C ARG A 4 36.24 11.27 -2.17
N LYS A 5 35.57 12.34 -1.76
CA LYS A 5 35.20 12.49 -0.35
C LYS A 5 34.23 11.35 0.01
N PRO A 6 34.45 10.66 1.15
CA PRO A 6 33.56 9.61 1.62
C PRO A 6 32.13 10.16 1.77
N LEU A 7 31.14 9.28 1.61
CA LEU A 7 29.72 9.64 1.77
C LEU A 7 29.34 9.74 3.26
N THR A 8 30.17 9.19 4.15
CA THR A 8 29.96 9.18 5.60
C THR A 8 31.06 10.02 6.26
N HIS A 9 30.66 10.88 7.19
CA HIS A 9 31.57 11.63 8.06
C HIS A 9 32.15 10.75 9.17
N GLU A 10 33.21 11.21 9.85
CA GLU A 10 33.85 10.46 10.95
C GLU A 10 32.90 10.21 12.13
N GLU A 11 31.89 11.07 12.30
CA GLU A 11 30.83 10.96 13.30
C GLU A 11 29.75 9.93 12.93
N GLY A 12 29.81 9.35 11.73
CA GLY A 12 28.87 8.32 11.25
C GLY A 12 27.70 8.85 10.43
N ASP A 13 27.54 10.18 10.33
CA ASP A 13 26.46 10.79 9.55
C ASP A 13 26.73 10.73 8.04
N VAL A 14 25.69 10.49 7.26
CA VAL A 14 25.75 10.48 5.79
C VAL A 14 25.60 11.90 5.28
N ARG A 15 26.60 12.38 4.53
CA ARG A 15 26.58 13.70 3.90
C ARG A 15 25.49 13.82 2.83
N GLU A 16 25.14 15.05 2.48
CA GLU A 16 24.24 15.31 1.36
C GLU A 16 24.77 14.76 0.03
N ILE A 17 23.85 14.18 -0.75
CA ILE A 17 24.12 13.67 -2.10
C ILE A 17 24.26 14.85 -3.05
N THR A 18 25.38 14.90 -3.75
CA THR A 18 25.69 15.95 -4.74
C THR A 18 25.44 15.47 -6.16
N ALA A 19 25.42 16.39 -7.12
CA ALA A 19 25.28 16.06 -8.55
C ALA A 19 26.42 15.17 -9.09
N GLU A 20 27.60 15.20 -8.47
CA GLU A 20 28.72 14.31 -8.83
C GLU A 20 28.48 12.87 -8.38
N ASP A 21 27.78 12.67 -7.26
CA ASP A 21 27.44 11.35 -6.76
C ASP A 21 26.44 10.65 -7.70
N LEU A 22 25.45 11.41 -8.21
CA LEU A 22 24.44 10.92 -9.16
C LEU A 22 25.03 10.32 -10.44
N LYS A 23 26.17 10.84 -10.93
CA LYS A 23 26.84 10.34 -12.15
C LYS A 23 27.33 8.88 -12.01
N HIS A 24 27.41 8.38 -10.80
CA HIS A 24 27.92 7.04 -10.49
C HIS A 24 26.81 6.05 -10.15
N PHE A 25 25.57 6.52 -10.05
CA PHE A 25 24.43 5.66 -9.78
C PHE A 25 24.17 4.81 -11.01
N LYS A 26 24.05 3.50 -10.78
CA LYS A 26 23.79 2.53 -11.85
C LYS A 26 22.32 2.13 -11.83
N PRO A 27 21.65 2.07 -12.99
CA PRO A 27 20.35 1.43 -13.12
C PRO A 27 20.38 -0.01 -12.57
N PHE A 28 19.24 -0.49 -12.07
CA PHE A 28 19.12 -1.85 -11.56
C PHE A 28 19.55 -2.92 -12.58
N LYS A 29 19.34 -2.66 -13.87
CA LYS A 29 19.70 -3.55 -14.98
C LYS A 29 21.22 -3.77 -15.11
N ASP A 30 22.01 -2.83 -14.64
CA ASP A 30 23.47 -2.83 -14.77
C ASP A 30 24.17 -3.42 -13.53
N LEU A 31 23.40 -3.94 -12.57
CA LEU A 31 23.92 -4.67 -11.42
C LEU A 31 24.35 -6.09 -11.81
N PRO A 32 25.36 -6.68 -11.13
CA PRO A 32 25.69 -8.10 -11.29
C PRO A 32 24.48 -9.00 -11.07
N LEU A 33 24.39 -10.10 -11.84
CA LEU A 33 23.21 -10.97 -11.87
C LEU A 33 22.84 -11.54 -10.50
N GLU A 34 23.83 -12.00 -9.73
CA GLU A 34 23.63 -12.53 -8.37
C GLU A 34 22.97 -11.50 -7.42
N MET A 35 23.34 -10.24 -7.57
CA MET A 35 22.78 -9.15 -6.76
C MET A 35 21.34 -8.83 -7.19
N GLN A 36 21.04 -8.90 -8.49
CA GLN A 36 19.68 -8.72 -8.98
C GLN A 36 18.74 -9.81 -8.45
N GLU A 37 19.18 -11.07 -8.43
CA GLU A 37 18.40 -12.20 -7.93
C GLU A 37 18.10 -12.06 -6.43
N THR A 38 19.12 -11.71 -5.64
CA THR A 38 18.98 -11.44 -4.21
C THR A 38 17.99 -10.28 -3.93
N LEU A 39 18.04 -9.20 -4.72
CA LEU A 39 17.12 -8.07 -4.53
C LEU A 39 15.69 -8.39 -4.97
N LYS A 40 15.52 -9.23 -6.00
CA LYS A 40 14.19 -9.71 -6.43
C LYS A 40 13.54 -10.61 -5.39
N SER A 41 14.32 -11.45 -4.70
CA SER A 41 13.78 -12.34 -3.65
C SER A 41 13.33 -11.56 -2.40
N VAL A 42 13.99 -10.44 -2.09
CA VAL A 42 13.59 -9.53 -0.99
C VAL A 42 12.36 -8.68 -1.38
N ARG A 43 12.20 -8.36 -2.68
CA ARG A 43 11.05 -7.59 -3.18
C ARG A 43 9.80 -8.47 -3.19
N ARG A 44 9.08 -8.54 -2.06
CA ARG A 44 7.69 -9.00 -2.07
C ARG A 44 6.90 -8.09 -3.01
N PRO A 45 6.35 -8.58 -4.14
CA PRO A 45 5.48 -7.76 -4.95
C PRO A 45 4.30 -7.37 -4.06
N ARG A 46 3.94 -6.08 -4.06
CA ARG A 46 2.61 -5.68 -3.60
C ARG A 46 1.65 -6.53 -4.43
N GLY A 47 0.79 -7.29 -3.77
CA GLY A 47 -0.15 -8.17 -4.46
C GLY A 47 -0.93 -7.39 -5.52
N PRO A 48 -1.48 -8.07 -6.54
CA PRO A 48 -2.38 -7.43 -7.48
C PRO A 48 -3.42 -6.62 -6.69
N GLN A 49 -3.82 -5.45 -7.19
CA GLN A 49 -4.88 -4.68 -6.55
C GLN A 49 -6.20 -5.45 -6.72
N VAL A 50 -6.45 -6.39 -5.81
CA VAL A 50 -7.63 -7.23 -5.80
C VAL A 50 -8.75 -6.44 -5.14
N GLU A 51 -9.59 -5.78 -5.95
CA GLU A 51 -11.06 -5.75 -5.83
C GLU A 51 -11.67 -4.57 -6.62
N PRO A 52 -12.90 -4.72 -7.14
CA PRO A 52 -13.67 -3.57 -7.62
C PRO A 52 -13.81 -2.55 -6.48
N THR A 53 -13.41 -1.30 -6.73
CA THR A 53 -13.54 -0.24 -5.75
C THR A 53 -15.01 -0.03 -5.40
N LYS A 54 -15.33 -0.08 -4.10
CA LYS A 54 -16.67 0.27 -3.60
C LYS A 54 -17.05 1.64 -4.12
N LYS A 55 -18.19 1.74 -4.79
CA LYS A 55 -18.70 3.02 -5.31
C LYS A 55 -19.41 3.77 -4.20
N ARG A 56 -18.95 4.98 -3.88
CA ARG A 56 -19.65 5.88 -2.97
C ARG A 56 -20.89 6.42 -3.67
N ILE A 57 -22.07 6.09 -3.15
CA ILE A 57 -23.35 6.62 -3.62
C ILE A 57 -24.10 7.28 -2.46
N THR A 58 -25.02 8.20 -2.79
CA THR A 58 -25.91 8.82 -1.82
C THR A 58 -27.28 8.16 -1.94
N ILE A 59 -27.70 7.41 -0.90
CA ILE A 59 -29.01 6.78 -0.81
C ILE A 59 -29.72 7.22 0.48
N ARG A 60 -31.05 7.24 0.46
CA ARG A 60 -31.87 7.45 1.67
C ARG A 60 -32.27 6.09 2.23
N LEU A 61 -32.06 5.89 3.52
CA LEU A 61 -32.45 4.69 4.27
C LEU A 61 -33.53 5.06 5.29
N SER A 62 -34.34 4.09 5.72
CA SER A 62 -35.29 4.30 6.82
C SER A 62 -34.56 4.59 8.13
N GLN A 63 -35.22 5.32 9.02
CA GLN A 63 -34.67 5.70 10.32
C GLN A 63 -34.30 4.46 11.16
N GLU A 64 -35.16 3.46 11.18
CA GLU A 64 -34.96 2.18 11.88
C GLU A 64 -33.67 1.47 11.44
N VAL A 65 -33.38 1.45 10.13
CA VAL A 65 -32.15 0.85 9.60
C VAL A 65 -30.93 1.62 10.07
N LEU A 66 -30.97 2.95 10.04
CA LEU A 66 -29.85 3.78 10.51
C LEU A 66 -29.57 3.55 12.00
N ASP A 67 -30.61 3.52 12.82
CA ASP A 67 -30.48 3.36 14.27
C ASP A 67 -29.94 1.97 14.63
N HIS A 68 -30.45 0.93 13.97
CA HIS A 68 -29.97 -0.44 14.16
C HIS A 68 -28.47 -0.56 13.88
N PHE A 69 -27.99 -0.14 12.70
CA PHE A 69 -26.58 -0.33 12.35
C PHE A 69 -25.65 0.61 13.12
N ARG A 70 -26.04 1.87 13.34
CA ARG A 70 -25.23 2.87 14.07
C ARG A 70 -25.03 2.49 15.53
N SER A 71 -26.01 1.85 16.17
CA SER A 71 -25.88 1.37 17.55
C SER A 71 -24.67 0.45 17.76
N GLY A 72 -24.29 -0.31 16.73
CA GLY A 72 -23.12 -1.19 16.76
C GLY A 72 -21.76 -0.49 16.61
N GLY A 73 -21.71 0.85 16.60
CA GLY A 73 -20.47 1.63 16.62
C GLY A 73 -19.62 1.52 15.35
N LYS A 74 -18.28 1.57 15.51
CA LYS A 74 -17.31 1.59 14.40
C LYS A 74 -17.56 0.42 13.43
N GLY A 75 -17.51 0.71 12.13
CA GLY A 75 -17.72 -0.29 11.07
C GLY A 75 -19.19 -0.58 10.73
N TRP A 76 -20.15 0.22 11.23
CA TRP A 76 -21.57 0.03 10.91
C TRP A 76 -21.89 0.07 9.41
N GLN A 77 -21.21 0.92 8.64
CA GLN A 77 -21.36 0.97 7.18
C GLN A 77 -20.87 -0.32 6.52
N THR A 78 -19.79 -0.91 7.04
CA THR A 78 -19.28 -2.20 6.55
C THR A 78 -20.26 -3.33 6.84
N ARG A 79 -20.89 -3.35 8.02
CA ARG A 79 -21.93 -4.34 8.33
C ARG A 79 -23.16 -4.19 7.44
N LEU A 80 -23.60 -2.95 7.20
CA LEU A 80 -24.70 -2.66 6.28
C LEU A 80 -24.39 -3.19 4.86
N ASP A 81 -23.18 -2.91 4.37
CA ASP A 81 -22.70 -3.38 3.06
C ASP A 81 -22.70 -4.92 2.97
N GLN A 82 -22.28 -5.63 4.03
CA GLN A 82 -22.32 -7.10 4.06
C GLN A 82 -23.74 -7.66 4.01
N VAL A 83 -24.69 -7.08 4.74
CA VAL A 83 -26.09 -7.52 4.69
C VAL A 83 -26.66 -7.35 3.27
N LEU A 84 -26.34 -6.23 2.61
CA LEU A 84 -26.75 -6.01 1.21
C LEU A 84 -26.10 -7.02 0.26
N LEU A 85 -24.83 -7.36 0.47
CA LEU A 85 -24.15 -8.39 -0.31
C LEU A 85 -24.77 -9.77 -0.10
N ASP A 86 -25.09 -10.16 1.13
CA ASP A 86 -25.74 -11.43 1.42
C ASP A 86 -27.08 -11.55 0.70
N VAL A 87 -27.89 -10.49 0.70
CA VAL A 87 -29.15 -10.43 -0.06
C VAL A 87 -28.92 -10.58 -1.56
N VAL A 88 -27.91 -9.90 -2.13
CA VAL A 88 -27.54 -10.02 -3.55
C VAL A 88 -27.07 -11.44 -3.89
N HIS A 89 -26.38 -12.11 -2.97
CA HIS A 89 -25.91 -13.48 -3.12
C HIS A 89 -26.97 -14.54 -2.77
N GLY A 90 -28.20 -14.13 -2.44
CA GLY A 90 -29.30 -15.04 -2.09
C GLY A 90 -29.13 -15.75 -0.75
N LYS A 91 -28.20 -15.28 0.10
CA LYS A 91 -28.07 -15.73 1.48
C LYS A 91 -29.14 -15.02 2.31
N LYS A 92 -29.79 -15.74 3.21
CA LYS A 92 -30.65 -15.09 4.21
C LYS A 92 -29.74 -14.23 5.10
N PRO A 93 -30.00 -12.92 5.23
CA PRO A 93 -29.27 -12.11 6.18
C PRO A 93 -29.48 -12.68 7.59
N ALA A 94 -28.38 -12.83 8.33
CA ALA A 94 -28.38 -13.37 9.70
C ALA A 94 -28.93 -12.37 10.72
#